data_AF-A0A523YZC4-F1
#
_entry.id   AF-A0A523YZC4-F1
#
_cell.length_a   1.000
_cell.length_b   1.000
_cell.length_c   1.000
_cell.angle_alpha   90.00
_cell.angle_beta   90.00
_cell.angle_gamma   90.00
#
_symmetry.space_group_name_H-M   'P 1'
#
loop_
_entity.id
_entity.type
_entity.pdbx_description
1 polymer ?
#
loop_
_entity_poly.entity_id
_entity_poly.type
_entity_poly.pdbx_seq_one_letter_code
_entity_poly.pdbx_strand_id
1 'polypeptide(L)'
;MEKSESNASSRKIATSNPFARALKVLLRLFVSIVIGLSIGLGLYFGGKTLYQLAVGPGPSYDQNIQDMQEEFVQLRLDLAERDLEIDEQQSELESLVNDSVDKIAAQSEVIDEQMTVLAAEIAALTDRLDTLEMTLSEVGQPVDEMQGQLQLIRAMILLSRAQFWLSEANLGQAGEDVASARAMIEAQAEKWRGEAENEDRITVLDEVVDRLDIALEDIRTQPSIAEDEIEIAWKLLIAVTDPDNLSAD
;
A
#
# COMPACT_ATOMS: atom_id res chain seq x y z
N MET A 1 -27.74 68.11 -54.62
CA MET A 1 -28.12 69.01 -53.51
C MET A 1 -26.82 69.38 -52.80
N GLU A 2 -26.21 70.49 -53.22
CA GLU A 2 -26.36 71.85 -52.62
C GLU A 2 -25.45 71.97 -51.39
N LYS A 3 -24.52 72.92 -51.22
CA LYS A 3 -24.23 74.28 -51.75
C LYS A 3 -22.70 74.48 -51.62
N SER A 4 -21.94 75.07 -52.55
CA SER A 4 -21.93 76.45 -53.06
C SER A 4 -21.56 77.52 -52.02
N GLU A 5 -20.44 78.22 -52.31
CA GLU A 5 -20.06 79.60 -51.91
C GLU A 5 -19.73 79.83 -50.42
N SER A 6 -18.74 80.61 -49.98
CA SER A 6 -18.28 81.95 -50.38
C SER A 6 -16.94 82.21 -49.64
N ASN A 7 -15.84 82.52 -50.30
CA ASN A 7 -15.38 83.88 -50.60
C ASN A 7 -15.17 84.78 -49.34
N ALA A 8 -13.91 85.07 -48.98
CA ALA A 8 -13.47 86.37 -48.47
C ALA A 8 -11.95 86.38 -48.23
N SER A 9 -11.26 87.01 -49.17
CA SER A 9 -9.88 87.47 -49.05
C SER A 9 -9.73 88.45 -47.89
N SER A 10 -8.68 88.30 -47.07
CA SER A 10 -8.18 89.41 -46.24
C SER A 10 -6.66 89.41 -46.27
N ARG A 11 -6.10 90.07 -47.31
CA ARG A 11 -4.71 90.53 -47.34
C ARG A 11 -4.50 91.51 -46.19
N LYS A 12 -3.91 91.07 -45.08
CA LYS A 12 -3.20 91.98 -44.16
C LYS A 12 -1.76 92.13 -44.63
N ILE A 13 -1.49 93.29 -45.22
CA ILE A 13 -0.15 93.78 -45.52
C ILE A 13 0.58 93.94 -44.17
N ALA A 14 1.46 92.99 -43.85
CA ALA A 14 2.36 93.11 -42.70
C ALA A 14 3.49 94.07 -43.08
N THR A 15 3.38 95.33 -42.65
CA THR A 15 4.48 96.28 -42.68
C THR A 15 5.61 95.74 -41.79
N SER A 16 6.71 95.30 -42.42
CA SER A 16 7.85 94.75 -41.69
C SER A 16 8.61 95.87 -41.00
N ASN A 17 8.29 96.13 -39.74
CA ASN A 17 9.08 97.02 -38.90
C ASN A 17 10.50 96.44 -38.74
N PRO A 18 11.56 97.11 -39.21
CA PRO A 18 12.94 96.59 -39.14
C PRO A 18 13.39 96.32 -37.70
N PHE A 19 12.82 97.05 -36.73
CA PHE A 19 13.02 96.82 -35.30
C PHE A 19 12.57 95.42 -34.83
N ALA A 20 11.46 94.90 -35.37
CA ALA A 20 10.98 93.56 -35.02
C ALA A 20 11.90 92.44 -35.56
N ARG A 21 12.59 92.69 -36.68
CA ARG A 21 13.60 91.74 -37.20
C ARG A 21 14.85 91.73 -36.33
N ALA A 22 15.35 92.90 -35.92
CA ALA A 22 16.50 93.00 -35.03
C ALA A 22 16.22 92.35 -33.66
N LEU A 23 15.04 92.63 -33.07
CA LEU A 23 14.62 92.02 -31.81
C LEU A 23 14.48 90.50 -31.91
N LYS A 24 13.97 89.98 -33.03
CA LYS A 24 13.86 88.52 -33.26
C LYS A 24 15.24 87.83 -33.36
N VAL A 25 16.23 88.49 -33.97
CA VAL A 25 17.61 87.98 -34.04
C VAL A 25 18.25 87.97 -32.65
N LEU A 26 18.10 89.05 -31.89
CA LEU A 26 18.66 89.17 -30.55
C LEU A 26 18.03 88.17 -29.58
N LEU A 27 16.71 87.99 -29.64
CA LEU A 27 15.99 86.97 -28.88
C LEU A 27 16.46 85.56 -29.24
N ARG A 28 16.65 85.26 -30.54
CA ARG A 28 17.16 83.95 -30.98
C ARG A 28 18.57 83.68 -30.46
N LEU A 29 19.42 84.70 -30.42
CA LEU A 29 20.78 84.59 -29.87
C LEU A 29 20.77 84.37 -28.36
N PHE A 30 19.94 85.13 -27.62
CA PHE A 30 19.77 84.95 -26.18
C PHE A 30 19.26 83.54 -25.82
N VAL A 31 18.23 83.05 -26.52
CA VAL A 31 17.71 81.68 -26.33
C VAL A 31 18.79 80.64 -26.59
N SER A 32 19.63 80.82 -27.62
CA SER A 32 20.73 79.89 -27.92
C SER A 32 21.78 79.84 -26.80
N ILE A 33 22.08 80.98 -26.17
CA ILE A 33 23.02 81.06 -25.03
C ILE A 33 22.43 80.36 -23.80
N VAL A 34 21.15 80.60 -23.49
CA VAL A 34 20.47 79.98 -22.35
C VAL A 34 20.45 78.46 -22.49
N ILE A 35 20.12 77.94 -23.68
CA ILE A 35 20.12 76.49 -23.94
C ILE A 35 21.52 75.90 -23.77
N GLY A 36 22.56 76.57 -24.29
CA GLY A 36 23.95 76.13 -24.14
C GLY A 36 24.38 76.05 -22.67
N LEU A 37 24.05 77.07 -21.87
CA LEU A 37 24.32 77.09 -20.44
C LEU A 37 23.54 76.01 -19.68
N SER A 38 22.26 75.80 -19.99
CA SER A 38 21.43 74.76 -19.38
C SER A 38 21.97 73.36 -19.65
N ILE A 39 22.43 73.07 -20.87
CA ILE A 39 23.05 71.77 -21.22
C ILE A 39 24.37 71.60 -20.48
N GLY A 40 25.22 72.64 -20.42
CA GLY A 40 26.49 72.60 -19.70
C GLY A 40 26.31 72.34 -18.19
N LEU A 41 25.36 73.04 -17.56
CA LEU A 41 25.00 72.83 -16.16
C LEU A 41 24.41 71.42 -15.93
N GLY A 42 23.54 70.96 -16.84
CA GLY A 42 22.96 69.61 -16.78
C GLY A 42 24.03 68.52 -16.84
N LEU A 43 25.00 68.63 -17.76
CA LEU A 43 26.11 67.69 -17.87
C LEU A 43 27.06 67.73 -16.67
N TYR A 44 27.38 68.91 -16.17
CA TYR A 44 28.27 69.07 -15.01
C TYR A 44 27.67 68.48 -13.73
N PHE A 45 26.41 68.80 -13.44
CA PHE A 45 25.74 68.28 -12.25
C PHE A 45 25.33 66.81 -12.42
N GLY A 46 24.85 66.42 -13.61
CA GLY A 46 24.47 65.03 -13.91
C GLY A 46 25.66 64.07 -13.89
N GLY A 47 26.82 64.49 -14.39
CA GLY A 47 28.04 63.69 -14.33
C GLY A 47 28.49 63.44 -12.89
N LYS A 48 28.42 64.47 -12.03
CA LYS A 48 28.83 64.34 -10.62
C LYS A 48 27.90 63.41 -9.83
N THR A 49 26.59 63.48 -10.03
CA THR A 49 25.63 62.62 -9.31
C THR A 49 25.73 61.16 -9.79
N LEU A 50 25.91 60.92 -11.08
CA LEU A 50 26.12 59.57 -11.62
C LEU A 50 27.44 58.96 -11.16
N TYR A 51 28.51 59.76 -11.06
CA TYR A 51 29.80 59.29 -10.57
C TYR A 51 29.76 58.88 -9.08
N GLN A 52 29.04 59.63 -8.25
CA GLN A 52 28.85 59.28 -6.84
C GLN A 52 27.98 58.03 -6.65
N LEU A 53 27.01 57.79 -7.54
CA LEU A 53 26.18 56.59 -7.49
C LEU A 53 26.91 55.33 -7.98
N ALA A 54 27.84 55.47 -8.94
CA ALA A 54 28.54 54.33 -9.54
C ALA A 54 29.85 53.95 -8.85
N VAL A 55 30.53 54.89 -8.19
CA VAL A 55 31.91 54.69 -7.68
C VAL A 55 32.01 54.87 -6.16
N GLY A 56 30.90 55.07 -5.45
CA GLY A 56 30.92 55.01 -3.99
C GLY A 56 31.23 53.58 -3.53
N PRO A 57 32.37 53.28 -2.87
CA PRO A 57 32.56 52.00 -2.21
C PRO A 57 31.58 51.98 -1.04
N GLY A 58 30.42 51.35 -1.21
CA GLY A 58 29.47 51.14 -0.15
C GLY A 58 30.12 50.26 0.92
N PRO A 59 30.32 50.72 2.16
CA PRO A 59 30.85 49.90 3.26
C PRO A 59 30.01 48.65 3.59
N SER A 60 28.85 48.51 2.93
CA SER A 60 27.90 47.41 3.07
C SER A 60 28.26 46.14 2.29
N TYR A 61 29.10 46.21 1.26
CA TYR A 61 29.41 45.03 0.44
C TYR A 61 30.30 44.03 1.18
N ASP A 62 31.33 44.52 1.88
CA ASP A 62 32.23 43.65 2.64
C ASP A 62 31.50 43.00 3.84
N GLN A 63 30.61 43.74 4.50
CA GLN A 63 29.77 43.21 5.59
C GLN A 63 28.83 42.11 5.08
N ASN A 64 28.14 42.35 3.95
CA ASN A 64 27.24 41.34 3.39
C ASN A 64 27.97 40.08 2.91
N ILE A 65 29.19 40.22 2.37
CA ILE A 65 30.02 39.06 2.00
C ILE A 65 30.43 38.26 3.24
N GLN A 66 30.77 38.93 4.34
CA GLN A 66 31.09 38.27 5.60
C GLN A 66 29.88 37.53 6.17
N ASP A 67 28.71 38.18 6.23
CA ASP A 67 27.47 37.57 6.72
C ASP A 67 27.09 36.34 5.89
N MET A 68 27.19 36.42 4.55
CA MET A 68 26.96 35.28 3.66
C MET A 68 27.96 34.15 3.91
N GLN A 69 29.25 34.45 4.15
CA GLN A 69 30.25 33.44 4.45
C GLN A 69 29.94 32.74 5.78
N GLU A 70 29.52 33.48 6.80
CA GLU A 70 29.12 32.93 8.09
C GLU A 70 27.88 32.02 7.94
N GLU A 71 26.87 32.44 7.18
CA GLU A 71 25.69 31.61 6.86
C GLU A 71 26.08 30.33 6.11
N PHE A 72 26.97 30.42 5.11
CA PHE A 72 27.47 29.23 4.39
C PHE A 72 28.22 28.25 5.29
N VAL A 73 29.00 28.76 6.25
CA VAL A 73 29.68 27.92 7.23
C VAL A 73 28.67 27.24 8.14
N GLN A 74 27.66 27.98 8.63
CA GLN A 74 26.59 27.41 9.46
C GLN A 74 25.77 26.36 8.71
N LEU A 75 25.39 26.61 7.47
CA LEU A 75 24.64 25.65 6.66
C LEU A 75 25.44 24.36 6.42
N ARG A 76 26.76 24.46 6.20
CA ARG A 76 27.62 23.27 6.07
C ARG A 76 27.69 22.46 7.36
N LEU A 77 27.68 23.13 8.52
CA LEU A 77 27.65 22.46 9.82
C LEU A 77 26.31 21.76 10.06
N ASP A 78 25.19 22.43 9.76
CA ASP A 78 23.84 21.85 9.87
C ASP A 78 23.65 20.65 8.95
N LEU A 79 24.14 20.72 7.70
CA LEU A 79 24.11 19.58 6.79
C LEU A 79 24.96 18.42 7.29
N ALA A 80 26.17 18.68 7.81
CA ALA A 80 27.01 17.63 8.37
C ALA A 80 26.39 16.98 9.62
N GLU A 81 25.70 17.75 10.46
CA GLU A 81 24.97 17.24 11.62
C GLU A 81 23.77 16.37 11.19
N ARG A 82 23.00 16.82 10.19
CA ARG A 82 21.90 16.03 9.63
C ARG A 82 22.37 14.74 8.95
N ASP A 83 23.48 14.78 8.23
CA ASP A 83 24.04 13.58 7.60
C ASP A 83 24.42 12.54 8.69
N LEU A 84 25.00 12.97 9.81
CA LEU A 84 25.28 12.09 10.96
C LEU A 84 23.99 11.55 11.61
N GLU A 85 22.97 12.38 11.77
CA GLU A 85 21.67 11.93 12.32
C GLU A 85 20.99 10.90 11.40
N ILE A 86 21.04 11.10 10.09
CA ILE A 86 20.49 10.18 9.10
C ILE A 86 21.26 8.85 9.14
N ASP A 87 22.59 8.89 9.20
CA ASP A 87 23.42 7.68 9.29
C ASP A 87 23.13 6.90 10.58
N GLU A 88 22.93 7.58 11.71
CA GLU A 88 22.55 6.96 12.98
C GLU A 88 21.16 6.32 12.90
N GLN A 89 20.16 7.03 12.36
CA GLN A 89 18.81 6.50 12.17
C GLN A 89 18.79 5.31 11.21
N GLN A 90 19.58 5.34 10.13
CA GLN A 90 19.70 4.22 9.20
C GLN A 90 20.32 3.00 9.89
N SER A 91 21.39 3.20 10.68
CA SER A 91 22.00 2.11 11.44
C SER A 91 21.04 1.51 12.47
N GLU A 92 20.22 2.33 13.14
CA GLU A 92 19.22 1.86 14.09
C GLU A 92 18.11 1.06 13.40
N LEU A 93 17.59 1.56 12.27
CA LEU A 93 16.58 0.88 11.47
C LEU A 93 17.09 -0.45 10.91
N GLU A 94 18.31 -0.49 10.38
CA GLU A 94 18.92 -1.73 9.90
C GLU A 94 19.08 -2.75 11.03
N SER A 95 19.53 -2.32 12.22
CA SER A 95 19.61 -3.19 13.39
C SER A 95 18.23 -3.73 13.78
N LEU A 96 17.22 -2.87 13.87
CA LEU A 96 15.85 -3.27 14.23
C LEU A 96 15.25 -4.24 13.22
N VAL A 97 15.48 -3.99 11.92
CA VAL A 97 15.02 -4.87 10.84
C VAL A 97 15.71 -6.23 10.96
N ASN A 98 17.03 -6.28 11.13
CA ASN A 98 17.75 -7.54 11.29
C ASN A 98 17.28 -8.33 12.52
N ASP A 99 17.13 -7.66 13.67
CA ASP A 99 16.60 -8.28 14.89
C ASP A 99 15.18 -8.84 14.68
N SER A 100 14.35 -8.12 13.93
CA SER A 100 12.98 -8.56 13.62
C SER A 100 12.98 -9.77 12.68
N VAL A 101 13.87 -9.79 11.69
CA VAL A 101 14.04 -10.90 10.74
C VAL A 101 14.51 -12.15 11.48
N ASP A 102 15.50 -12.02 12.36
CA ASP A 102 16.02 -13.13 13.16
C ASP A 102 14.95 -13.69 14.10
N LYS A 103 14.16 -12.82 14.73
CA LYS A 103 13.05 -13.24 15.58
C LYS A 103 11.96 -13.97 14.80
N ILE A 104 11.59 -13.47 13.62
CA ILE A 104 10.60 -14.11 12.75
C ILE A 104 11.12 -15.47 12.27
N ALA A 105 12.39 -15.57 11.88
CA ALA A 105 13.00 -16.82 11.46
C ALA A 105 12.98 -17.87 12.59
N ALA A 106 13.36 -17.48 13.81
CA ALA A 106 13.31 -18.37 14.98
C ALA A 106 11.88 -18.80 15.33
N GLN A 107 10.90 -17.89 15.22
CA GLN A 107 9.48 -18.23 15.43
C GLN A 107 8.97 -19.20 14.37
N SER A 108 9.37 -19.02 13.11
CA SER A 108 9.02 -19.93 12.02
C SER A 108 9.55 -21.34 12.27
N GLU A 109 10.81 -21.47 12.74
CA GLU A 109 11.41 -22.77 13.08
C GLU A 109 10.66 -23.47 14.22
N VAL A 110 10.26 -22.73 15.27
CA VAL A 110 9.47 -23.29 16.37
C VAL A 110 8.08 -23.74 15.91
N ILE A 111 7.42 -22.99 15.03
CA ILE A 111 6.11 -23.36 14.48
C ILE A 111 6.25 -24.64 13.64
N ASP A 112 7.28 -24.74 12.80
CA ASP A 112 7.53 -25.93 11.97
C ASP A 112 7.80 -27.18 12.83
N GLU A 113 8.59 -27.05 13.90
CA GLU A 113 8.82 -28.14 14.85
C GLU A 113 7.52 -28.56 15.54
N GLN A 114 6.69 -27.61 16.00
CA GLN A 114 5.40 -27.91 16.61
C GLN A 114 4.46 -28.61 15.63
N MET A 115 4.39 -28.16 14.38
CA MET A 115 3.57 -28.77 13.34
C MET A 115 4.01 -30.21 13.04
N THR A 116 5.32 -30.46 12.98
CA THR A 116 5.88 -31.80 12.81
C THR A 116 5.50 -32.73 13.98
N VAL A 117 5.58 -32.23 15.21
CA VAL A 117 5.17 -32.99 16.40
C VAL A 117 3.67 -33.31 16.36
N LEU A 118 2.82 -32.32 16.05
CA LEU A 118 1.37 -32.55 15.92
C LEU A 118 1.05 -33.57 14.83
N ALA A 119 1.71 -33.50 13.67
CA ALA A 119 1.52 -34.47 12.58
C ALA A 119 1.89 -35.90 13.02
N ALA A 120 2.97 -36.06 13.79
CA ALA A 120 3.36 -37.36 14.35
C ALA A 120 2.37 -37.87 15.41
N GLU A 121 1.83 -36.99 16.27
CA GLU A 121 0.79 -37.34 17.22
C GLU A 121 -0.51 -37.77 16.54
N ILE A 122 -0.91 -37.07 15.48
CA ILE A 122 -2.07 -37.41 14.64
C ILE A 122 -1.90 -38.80 14.02
N ALA A 123 -0.72 -39.11 13.47
CA ALA A 123 -0.42 -40.43 12.94
C ALA A 123 -0.53 -41.52 14.01
N ALA A 124 0.04 -41.29 15.20
CA ALA A 124 -0.04 -42.23 16.31
C ALA A 124 -1.48 -42.44 16.84
N LEU A 125 -2.31 -41.40 16.84
CA LEU A 125 -3.73 -41.51 17.17
C LEU A 125 -4.49 -42.33 16.12
N THR A 126 -4.15 -42.16 14.84
CA THR A 126 -4.73 -42.96 13.75
C THR A 126 -4.43 -44.46 13.94
N ASP A 127 -3.19 -44.82 14.25
CA ASP A 127 -2.80 -46.22 14.52
C ASP A 127 -3.53 -46.82 15.74
N ARG A 128 -3.75 -46.00 16.78
CA ARG A 128 -4.53 -46.41 17.96
C ARG A 128 -6.00 -46.63 17.63
N LEU A 129 -6.58 -45.79 16.78
CA LEU A 129 -7.96 -45.96 16.31
C LEU A 129 -8.11 -47.25 15.51
N ASP A 130 -7.18 -47.55 14.60
CA ASP A 130 -7.16 -48.81 13.84
C ASP A 130 -7.10 -50.03 14.75
N THR A 131 -6.28 -49.96 15.81
CA THR A 131 -6.21 -51.03 16.82
C THR A 131 -7.52 -51.19 17.58
N LEU A 132 -8.14 -50.07 18.00
CA LEU A 132 -9.42 -50.08 18.71
C LEU A 132 -10.55 -50.65 17.84
N GLU A 133 -10.64 -50.24 16.58
CA GLU A 133 -11.63 -50.75 15.62
C GLU A 133 -11.51 -52.28 15.44
N MET A 134 -10.28 -52.79 15.33
CA MET A 134 -10.01 -54.22 15.25
C MET A 134 -10.48 -54.96 16.52
N THR A 135 -10.20 -54.42 17.71
CA THR A 135 -10.65 -55.03 18.97
C THR A 135 -12.16 -54.96 19.17
N LEU A 136 -12.81 -53.86 18.76
CA LEU A 136 -14.24 -53.68 18.87
C LEU A 136 -15.00 -54.63 17.93
N SER A 137 -14.49 -54.85 16.71
CA SER A 137 -15.05 -55.80 15.75
C SER A 137 -15.16 -57.23 16.32
N GLU A 138 -14.38 -57.58 17.35
CA GLU A 138 -14.46 -58.87 18.04
C GLU A 138 -15.58 -58.96 19.11
N VAL A 139 -16.18 -57.84 19.55
CA VAL A 139 -17.01 -57.77 20.77
C VAL A 139 -18.55 -57.75 20.54
N GLY A 140 -19.06 -57.53 19.32
CA GLY A 140 -20.49 -57.70 18.96
C GLY A 140 -21.41 -56.47 19.13
N GLN A 141 -22.74 -56.65 18.93
CA GLN A 141 -23.73 -55.64 18.47
C GLN A 141 -23.78 -54.20 19.06
N PRO A 142 -23.45 -53.85 20.32
CA PRO A 142 -23.31 -52.42 20.69
C PRO A 142 -22.13 -51.70 19.99
N VAL A 143 -21.31 -52.44 19.24
CA VAL A 143 -20.15 -51.92 18.50
C VAL A 143 -20.53 -51.15 17.23
N ASP A 144 -21.67 -51.44 16.60
CA ASP A 144 -21.97 -50.88 15.27
C ASP A 144 -22.07 -49.34 15.26
N GLU A 145 -22.66 -48.76 16.31
CA GLU A 145 -22.77 -47.31 16.47
C GLU A 145 -21.42 -46.68 16.85
N MET A 146 -20.69 -47.29 17.79
CA MET A 146 -19.34 -46.85 18.15
C MET A 146 -18.38 -46.91 16.95
N GLN A 147 -18.48 -47.94 16.13
CA GLN A 147 -17.67 -48.07 14.91
C GLN A 147 -18.00 -46.95 13.93
N GLY A 148 -19.28 -46.60 13.76
CA GLY A 148 -19.66 -45.47 12.92
C GLY A 148 -19.08 -44.14 13.42
N GLN A 149 -19.16 -43.88 14.73
CA GLN A 149 -18.54 -42.68 15.33
C GLN A 149 -17.02 -42.67 15.14
N LEU A 150 -16.35 -43.81 15.31
CA LEU A 150 -14.90 -43.92 15.08
C LEU A 150 -14.51 -43.64 13.62
N GLN A 151 -15.31 -44.10 12.65
CA GLN A 151 -15.07 -43.82 11.24
C GLN A 151 -15.21 -42.32 10.92
N LEU A 152 -16.20 -41.64 11.50
CA LEU A 152 -16.36 -40.19 11.34
C LEU A 152 -15.19 -39.42 11.98
N ILE A 153 -14.74 -39.83 13.18
CA ILE A 153 -13.55 -39.24 13.82
C ILE A 153 -12.31 -39.45 12.96
N ARG A 154 -12.15 -40.63 12.34
CA ARG A 154 -11.04 -40.90 11.42
C ARG A 154 -11.10 -40.01 10.18
N ALA A 155 -12.28 -39.82 9.61
CA ALA A 155 -12.48 -38.89 8.50
C ALA A 155 -12.08 -37.46 8.91
N MET A 156 -12.48 -36.99 10.10
CA MET A 156 -12.07 -35.68 10.61
C MET A 156 -10.54 -35.55 10.74
N ILE A 157 -9.86 -36.59 11.22
CA ILE A 157 -8.39 -36.62 11.32
C ILE A 157 -7.75 -36.48 9.92
N LEU A 158 -8.26 -37.21 8.93
CA LEU A 158 -7.79 -37.10 7.55
C LEU A 158 -7.98 -35.69 6.99
N LEU A 159 -9.12 -35.03 7.29
CA LEU A 159 -9.34 -33.65 6.87
C LEU A 159 -8.37 -32.67 7.55
N SER A 160 -8.10 -32.82 8.84
CA SER A 160 -7.09 -31.99 9.54
C SER A 160 -5.69 -32.21 8.95
N ARG A 161 -5.36 -33.44 8.55
CA ARG A 161 -4.08 -33.74 7.87
C ARG A 161 -4.04 -33.17 6.45
N ALA A 162 -5.15 -33.18 5.72
CA ALA A 162 -5.24 -32.53 4.43
C ALA A 162 -5.02 -31.01 4.50
N GLN A 163 -5.57 -30.34 5.52
CA GLN A 163 -5.32 -28.91 5.77
C GLN A 163 -3.83 -28.64 6.02
N PHE A 164 -3.16 -29.50 6.79
CA PHE A 164 -1.70 -29.42 6.95
C PHE A 164 -0.96 -29.58 5.61
N TRP A 165 -1.35 -30.54 4.78
CA TRP A 165 -0.71 -30.70 3.47
C TRP A 165 -0.96 -29.51 2.53
N LEU A 166 -2.11 -28.85 2.65
CA LEU A 166 -2.39 -27.62 1.89
C LEU A 166 -1.48 -26.47 2.32
N SER A 167 -1.23 -26.30 3.62
CA SER A 167 -0.30 -25.25 4.09
C SER A 167 1.14 -25.49 3.64
N GLU A 168 1.54 -26.76 3.49
CA GLU A 168 2.85 -27.17 2.94
C GLU A 168 2.91 -27.20 1.40
N ALA A 169 1.86 -26.74 0.72
CA ALA A 169 1.72 -26.81 -0.74
C ALA A 169 1.86 -28.23 -1.33
N ASN A 170 1.61 -29.26 -0.53
CA ASN A 170 1.64 -30.67 -0.93
C ASN A 170 0.24 -31.14 -1.38
N LEU A 171 -0.22 -30.59 -2.50
CA LEU A 171 -1.58 -30.77 -3.02
C LEU A 171 -1.93 -32.24 -3.35
N GLY A 172 -0.91 -33.07 -3.63
CA GLY A 172 -1.09 -34.49 -3.91
C GLY A 172 -1.56 -35.26 -2.68
N GLN A 173 -0.83 -35.13 -1.57
CA GLN A 173 -1.18 -35.79 -0.31
C GLN A 173 -2.47 -35.23 0.29
N ALA A 174 -2.67 -33.91 0.18
CA ALA A 174 -3.94 -33.30 0.58
C ALA A 174 -5.13 -33.95 -0.15
N GLY A 175 -5.02 -34.14 -1.47
CA GLY A 175 -6.08 -34.74 -2.27
C GLY A 175 -6.35 -36.20 -1.92
N GLU A 176 -5.30 -36.98 -1.63
CA GLU A 176 -5.43 -38.37 -1.18
C GLU A 176 -6.17 -38.48 0.16
N ASP A 177 -5.85 -37.58 1.11
CA ASP A 177 -6.49 -37.53 2.42
C ASP A 177 -7.95 -37.11 2.34
N VAL A 178 -8.28 -36.08 1.55
CA VAL A 178 -9.67 -35.64 1.32
C VAL A 178 -10.49 -36.74 0.65
N ALA A 179 -9.95 -37.38 -0.40
CA ALA A 179 -10.65 -38.47 -1.08
C ALA A 179 -10.90 -39.67 -0.16
N SER A 180 -9.95 -39.99 0.72
CA SER A 180 -10.10 -41.05 1.71
C SER A 180 -11.16 -40.72 2.76
N ALA A 181 -11.15 -39.49 3.28
CA ALA A 181 -12.16 -39.00 4.23
C ALA A 181 -13.57 -39.05 3.62
N ARG A 182 -13.72 -38.53 2.40
CA ARG A 182 -14.97 -38.56 1.63
C ARG A 182 -15.52 -39.99 1.49
N ALA A 183 -14.67 -40.94 1.08
CA ALA A 183 -15.08 -42.34 0.91
C ALA A 183 -15.55 -42.98 2.22
N MET A 184 -14.91 -42.66 3.36
CA MET A 184 -15.33 -43.15 4.68
C MET A 184 -16.70 -42.58 5.08
N ILE A 185 -16.91 -41.29 4.86
CA ILE A 185 -18.17 -40.61 5.18
C ILE A 185 -19.32 -41.17 4.34
N GLU A 186 -19.11 -41.34 3.04
CA GLU A 186 -20.11 -41.90 2.12
C GLU A 186 -20.47 -43.35 2.50
N ALA A 187 -19.46 -44.17 2.84
CA ALA A 187 -19.69 -45.55 3.30
C ALA A 187 -20.50 -45.60 4.61
N GLN A 188 -20.24 -44.67 5.54
CA GLN A 188 -20.96 -44.59 6.80
C GLN A 188 -22.39 -44.07 6.62
N ALA A 189 -22.59 -43.07 5.77
CA ALA A 189 -23.92 -42.55 5.42
C ALA A 189 -24.79 -43.64 4.79
N GLU A 190 -24.22 -44.46 3.90
CA GLU A 190 -24.93 -45.58 3.28
C GLU A 190 -25.31 -46.67 4.31
N LYS A 191 -24.44 -46.94 5.30
CA LYS A 191 -24.76 -47.90 6.38
C LYS A 191 -25.96 -47.44 7.21
N TRP A 192 -26.07 -46.15 7.48
CA TRP A 192 -27.19 -45.57 8.23
C TRP A 192 -28.46 -45.38 7.39
N ARG A 193 -28.35 -45.43 6.06
CA ARG A 193 -29.49 -45.21 5.16
C ARG A 193 -30.56 -46.28 5.38
N GLY A 194 -31.78 -45.83 5.71
CA GLY A 194 -32.94 -46.69 5.99
C GLY A 194 -33.33 -46.78 7.46
N GLU A 195 -32.51 -46.24 8.36
CA GLU A 195 -32.84 -46.07 9.77
C GLU A 195 -33.45 -44.68 9.99
N ALA A 196 -34.73 -44.61 10.37
CA ALA A 196 -35.45 -43.34 10.51
C ALA A 196 -34.82 -42.37 11.54
N GLU A 197 -34.08 -42.90 12.52
CA GLU A 197 -33.37 -42.10 13.53
C GLU A 197 -32.16 -41.34 12.96
N ASN A 198 -31.64 -41.75 11.80
CA ASN A 198 -30.43 -41.17 11.21
C ASN A 198 -30.71 -40.23 10.02
N GLU A 199 -31.96 -39.92 9.70
CA GLU A 199 -32.33 -39.12 8.51
C GLU A 199 -31.68 -37.72 8.52
N ASP A 200 -31.69 -37.04 9.68
CA ASP A 200 -31.05 -35.72 9.84
C ASP A 200 -29.53 -35.83 9.72
N ARG A 201 -28.92 -36.86 10.33
CA ARG A 201 -27.48 -37.11 10.24
C ARG A 201 -27.05 -37.34 8.80
N ILE A 202 -27.80 -38.15 8.05
CA ILE A 202 -27.52 -38.45 6.64
C ILE A 202 -27.59 -37.17 5.80
N THR A 203 -28.57 -36.31 6.05
CA THR A 203 -28.69 -35.02 5.34
C THR A 203 -27.44 -34.16 5.53
N VAL A 204 -26.93 -34.07 6.76
CA VAL A 204 -25.69 -33.33 7.02
C VAL A 204 -24.48 -34.04 6.40
N LEU A 205 -24.37 -35.37 6.47
CA LEU A 205 -23.27 -36.12 5.85
C LEU A 205 -23.26 -35.97 4.32
N ASP A 206 -24.42 -35.94 3.67
CA ASP A 206 -24.54 -35.67 2.23
C ASP A 206 -24.01 -34.26 1.91
N GLU A 207 -24.33 -33.25 2.73
CA GLU A 207 -23.75 -31.91 2.58
C GLU A 207 -22.22 -31.91 2.80
N VAL A 208 -21.71 -32.67 3.77
CA VAL A 208 -20.25 -32.84 3.94
C VAL A 208 -19.61 -33.41 2.68
N VAL A 209 -20.20 -34.44 2.08
CA VAL A 209 -19.66 -35.07 0.86
C VAL A 209 -19.64 -34.08 -0.30
N ASP A 210 -20.73 -33.31 -0.50
CA ASP A 210 -20.80 -32.28 -1.54
C ASP A 210 -19.68 -31.23 -1.38
N ARG A 211 -19.39 -30.80 -0.14
CA ARG A 211 -18.30 -29.87 0.18
C ARG A 211 -16.93 -30.46 -0.16
N LEU A 212 -16.71 -31.73 0.19
CA LEU A 212 -15.45 -32.42 -0.12
C LEU A 212 -15.27 -32.67 -1.62
N ASP A 213 -16.36 -32.85 -2.38
CA ASP A 213 -16.31 -32.94 -3.84
C ASP A 213 -15.87 -31.62 -4.48
N ILE A 214 -16.40 -30.49 -4.02
CA ILE A 214 -15.95 -29.15 -4.45
C ILE A 214 -14.46 -28.97 -4.11
N ALA A 215 -14.07 -29.31 -2.88
CA ALA A 215 -12.67 -29.20 -2.45
C ALA A 215 -11.72 -30.03 -3.33
N LEU A 216 -12.10 -31.26 -3.71
CA LEU A 216 -11.29 -32.12 -4.59
C LEU A 216 -11.16 -31.56 -6.01
N GLU A 217 -12.21 -30.94 -6.55
CA GLU A 217 -12.16 -30.26 -7.85
C GLU A 217 -11.21 -29.06 -7.81
N ASP A 218 -11.28 -28.27 -6.75
CA ASP A 218 -10.53 -27.02 -6.62
C ASP A 218 -9.12 -27.18 -6.04
N ILE A 219 -8.75 -28.34 -5.46
CA ILE A 219 -7.48 -28.50 -4.73
C ILE A 219 -6.23 -28.16 -5.55
N ARG A 220 -6.29 -28.34 -6.88
CA ARG A 220 -5.16 -28.07 -7.80
C ARG A 220 -5.21 -26.70 -8.44
N THR A 221 -6.39 -26.10 -8.54
CA THR A 221 -6.65 -24.87 -9.29
C THR A 221 -6.81 -23.67 -8.36
N GLN A 222 -7.47 -23.88 -7.21
CA GLN A 222 -7.81 -22.87 -6.21
C GLN A 222 -7.61 -23.44 -4.78
N PRO A 223 -6.37 -23.68 -4.34
CA PRO A 223 -6.10 -24.35 -3.06
C PRO A 223 -6.70 -23.65 -1.83
N SER A 224 -6.81 -22.32 -1.84
CA SER A 224 -7.43 -21.56 -0.76
C SER A 224 -8.94 -21.81 -0.64
N ILE A 225 -9.63 -21.99 -1.77
CA ILE A 225 -11.07 -22.33 -1.76
C ILE A 225 -11.25 -23.75 -1.27
N ALA A 226 -10.39 -24.69 -1.71
CA ALA A 226 -10.41 -26.05 -1.22
C ALA A 226 -10.19 -26.14 0.29
N GLU A 227 -9.29 -25.33 0.85
CA GLU A 227 -9.07 -25.22 2.31
C GLU A 227 -10.34 -24.78 3.05
N ASP A 228 -11.01 -23.73 2.58
CA ASP A 228 -12.27 -23.23 3.15
C ASP A 228 -13.37 -24.30 3.13
N GLU A 229 -13.54 -25.00 2.00
CA GLU A 229 -14.55 -26.06 1.86
C GLU A 229 -14.25 -27.27 2.77
N ILE A 230 -12.98 -27.64 2.95
CA ILE A 230 -12.56 -28.67 3.92
C ILE A 230 -12.86 -28.23 5.36
N GLU A 231 -12.63 -26.96 5.70
CA GLU A 231 -12.95 -26.43 7.03
C GLU A 231 -14.46 -26.47 7.31
N ILE A 232 -15.29 -26.10 6.33
CA ILE A 232 -16.76 -26.19 6.43
C ILE A 232 -17.19 -27.64 6.63
N ALA A 233 -16.70 -28.56 5.78
CA ALA A 233 -16.98 -29.98 5.88
C ALA A 233 -16.61 -30.55 7.27
N TRP A 234 -15.46 -30.16 7.81
CA TRP A 234 -15.01 -30.56 9.14
C TRP A 234 -15.92 -30.05 10.26
N LYS A 235 -16.36 -28.79 10.20
CA LYS A 235 -17.31 -28.21 11.17
C LYS A 235 -18.67 -28.92 11.16
N LEU A 236 -19.16 -29.27 9.97
CA LEU A 236 -20.40 -30.03 9.80
C LEU A 236 -20.27 -31.45 10.38
N LEU A 237 -19.13 -32.13 10.19
CA LEU A 237 -18.89 -33.44 10.81
C LEU A 237 -18.94 -33.39 12.33
N ILE A 238 -18.38 -32.35 12.95
CA ILE A 238 -18.48 -32.17 14.41
C ILE A 238 -19.93 -32.14 14.85
N ALA A 239 -20.78 -31.40 14.14
CA ALA A 239 -22.19 -31.29 14.46
C ALA A 239 -22.92 -32.66 14.40
N VAL A 240 -22.54 -33.54 13.47
CA VAL A 240 -23.10 -34.90 13.37
C VAL A 240 -22.61 -35.81 14.49
N THR A 241 -21.36 -35.66 14.92
CA THR A 241 -20.75 -36.50 15.96
C THR A 241 -21.13 -36.10 17.39
N ASP A 242 -21.67 -34.89 17.61
CA ASP A 242 -22.10 -34.42 18.92
C ASP A 242 -23.54 -34.87 19.23
N PRO A 243 -23.76 -35.78 20.20
CA PRO A 243 -25.08 -36.32 20.50
C PRO A 243 -26.06 -35.27 21.05
N ASP A 244 -25.58 -34.18 21.64
CA ASP A 244 -26.45 -33.15 22.23
C ASP A 244 -27.02 -32.20 21.16
N ASN A 245 -26.33 -32.03 20.04
CA ASN A 245 -26.62 -31.02 19.03
C ASN A 245 -27.84 -31.35 18.14
N LEU A 246 -28.25 -32.62 18.07
CA LEU A 246 -29.40 -33.10 17.29
C LEU A 246 -30.72 -33.09 18.07
N SER A 247 -30.68 -32.79 19.37
CA SER A 247 -31.88 -32.82 20.25
C SER A 247 -32.51 -31.44 20.50
N ALA A 248 -31.94 -30.38 19.91
CA ALA A 248 -32.21 -28.98 20.28
C ALA A 248 -33.19 -28.24 19.35
N ASP A 249 -33.67 -28.86 18.26
CA ASP A 249 -34.70 -28.32 17.35
C ASP A 249 -36.03 -29.12 17.43
#